data_AF-A0A963EHD6-F1
#
_entry.id   AF-A0A963EHD6-F1
#
_cell.length_a   1.000
_cell.length_b   1.000
_cell.length_c   1.000
_cell.angle_alpha   90.00
_cell.angle_beta   90.00
_cell.angle_gamma   90.00
#
_symmetry.space_group_name_H-M   'P 1'
#
loop_
_entity.id
_entity.type
_entity.pdbx_description
1 polymer ?
#
loop_
_entity_poly.entity_id
_entity_poly.type
_entity_poly.pdbx_seq_one_letter_code
_entity_poly.pdbx_strand_id
1 'polypeptide(L)'
;PALFAAQFSLSHAGWLIAYPLAGWAGSAFGIETSLVLLGGATGIVTLVAARLWPVDDPLERRHSHADLPPDHPHLREVALTGPGSTHKHIFHIDDNHSRWAM
;
A
#
# COMPACT_ATOMS: atom_id res chain seq x y z
N PRO A 1 -9.15 7.09 -13.31
CA PRO A 1 -9.44 5.69 -13.76
C PRO A 1 -8.29 4.70 -13.49
N ALA A 2 -7.05 5.02 -13.89
CA ALA A 2 -5.91 4.12 -13.75
C ALA A 2 -5.57 3.77 -12.29
N LEU A 3 -5.56 4.77 -11.39
CA LEU A 3 -5.28 4.55 -9.96
C LEU A 3 -6.30 3.60 -9.30
N PHE A 4 -7.59 3.80 -9.55
CA PHE A 4 -8.64 2.91 -9.07
C PHE A 4 -8.45 1.48 -9.60
N ALA A 5 -8.21 1.32 -10.90
CA ALA A 5 -7.98 0.01 -11.51
C ALA A 5 -6.74 -0.69 -10.93
N ALA A 6 -5.68 0.05 -10.62
CA ALA A 6 -4.47 -0.47 -9.99
C ALA A 6 -4.74 -0.96 -8.56
N GLN A 7 -5.39 -0.14 -7.73
CA GLN A 7 -5.75 -0.52 -6.35
C GLN A 7 -6.69 -1.72 -6.32
N PHE A 8 -7.70 -1.72 -7.19
CA PHE A 8 -8.63 -2.85 -7.36
C PHE A 8 -7.89 -4.12 -7.80
N SER A 9 -7.02 -4.05 -8.80
CA SER A 9 -6.29 -5.22 -9.28
C SER A 9 -5.33 -5.75 -8.21
N LEU A 10 -4.65 -4.86 -7.48
CA LEU A 10 -3.73 -5.25 -6.41
C LEU A 10 -4.44 -5.99 -5.26
N SER A 11 -5.64 -5.55 -4.87
CA SER A 11 -6.41 -6.23 -3.82
C SER A 11 -6.87 -7.64 -4.21
N HIS A 12 -7.03 -7.92 -5.50
CA HIS A 12 -7.50 -9.22 -6.02
C HIS A 12 -6.37 -10.13 -6.52
N ALA A 13 -5.21 -9.59 -6.86
CA ALA A 13 -4.07 -10.34 -7.39
C ALA A 13 -3.65 -11.50 -6.46
N GLY A 14 -3.73 -11.29 -5.14
CA GLY A 14 -3.45 -12.33 -4.15
C GLY A 14 -4.36 -13.54 -4.28
N TRP A 15 -5.66 -13.35 -4.55
CA TRP A 15 -6.61 -14.44 -4.73
C TRP A 15 -6.38 -15.21 -6.03
N LEU A 16 -6.02 -14.51 -7.10
CA LEU A 16 -5.70 -15.13 -8.39
C LEU A 16 -4.52 -16.10 -8.30
N ILE A 17 -3.59 -15.87 -7.37
CA ILE A 17 -2.45 -16.76 -7.13
C ILE A 17 -2.80 -17.84 -6.11
N ALA A 18 -3.40 -17.44 -4.98
CA ALA A 18 -3.63 -18.35 -3.86
C ALA A 18 -4.64 -19.45 -4.19
N TYR A 19 -5.72 -19.15 -4.93
CA TYR A 19 -6.77 -20.14 -5.22
C TYR A 19 -6.30 -21.29 -6.12
N PRO A 20 -5.67 -21.05 -7.27
CA PRO A 20 -5.14 -22.14 -8.09
C PRO A 20 -4.07 -22.95 -7.35
N LEU A 21 -3.22 -22.27 -6.58
CA LEU A 21 -2.13 -22.93 -5.85
C LEU A 21 -2.67 -23.83 -4.73
N ALA A 22 -3.70 -23.38 -4.01
CA ALA A 22 -4.39 -24.19 -3.01
C ALA A 22 -5.15 -25.38 -3.62
N GLY A 23 -5.85 -25.16 -4.74
CA GLY A 23 -6.55 -26.23 -5.45
C GLY A 23 -5.58 -27.29 -5.99
N TRP A 24 -4.48 -26.85 -6.61
CA TRP A 24 -3.42 -27.74 -7.10
C TRP A 24 -2.78 -28.54 -5.97
N ALA A 25 -2.33 -27.87 -4.90
CA ALA A 25 -1.72 -28.53 -3.75
C ALA A 25 -2.68 -29.55 -3.12
N GLY A 26 -3.94 -29.18 -2.90
CA GLY A 26 -4.96 -30.07 -2.35
C GLY A 26 -5.17 -31.33 -3.20
N SER A 27 -5.15 -31.19 -4.53
CA SER A 27 -5.27 -32.33 -5.45
C SER A 27 -4.01 -33.21 -5.52
N ALA A 28 -2.82 -32.62 -5.34
CA ALA A 28 -1.53 -33.31 -5.49
C ALA A 28 -1.05 -34.00 -4.20
N PHE A 29 -1.29 -33.38 -3.04
CA PHE A 29 -0.70 -33.78 -1.75
C PHE A 29 -1.73 -34.13 -0.67
N GLY A 30 -3.02 -34.00 -0.97
CA GLY A 30 -4.10 -34.12 0.00
C GLY A 30 -4.27 -32.87 0.87
N ILE A 31 -5.42 -32.77 1.54
CA ILE A 31 -5.82 -31.55 2.26
C ILE A 31 -4.91 -31.26 3.47
N GLU A 32 -4.59 -32.28 4.26
CA GLU A 32 -3.78 -32.11 5.49
C GLU A 32 -2.39 -31.56 5.19
N THR A 33 -1.66 -32.20 4.26
CA THR A 33 -0.33 -31.76 3.83
C THR A 33 -0.36 -30.36 3.24
N SER A 34 -1.39 -30.06 2.43
CA SER A 34 -1.56 -28.75 1.81
C SER A 34 -1.78 -27.64 2.83
N LEU A 35 -2.58 -27.90 3.87
CA LEU A 35 -2.78 -26.94 4.96
C LEU A 35 -1.48 -26.60 5.68
N VAL A 36 -0.66 -27.61 5.99
CA VAL A 36 0.63 -27.38 6.66
C VAL A 36 1.59 -26.59 5.76
N LEU A 37 1.68 -26.95 4.48
CA LEU A 37 2.57 -26.27 3.54
C LEU A 37 2.16 -24.81 3.31
N LEU A 38 0.90 -24.56 3.00
CA LEU A 38 0.41 -23.22 2.69
C LEU A 38 0.35 -22.36 3.94
N GLY A 39 -0.11 -22.91 5.06
CA GLY A 39 -0.11 -22.22 6.35
C GLY A 39 1.32 -21.85 6.79
N GLY A 40 2.29 -22.76 6.62
CA GLY A 40 3.69 -22.49 6.87
C GLY A 40 4.25 -21.37 6.00
N ALA A 41 3.96 -21.41 4.69
CA ALA A 41 4.37 -20.36 3.75
C ALA A 41 3.77 -19.00 4.13
N THR A 42 2.47 -18.95 4.46
CA THR A 42 1.81 -17.74 4.96
C THR A 42 2.50 -17.22 6.22
N GLY A 43 2.79 -18.09 7.19
CA GLY A 43 3.49 -17.71 8.42
C GLY A 43 4.86 -17.08 8.15
N ILE A 44 5.65 -17.66 7.24
CA ILE A 44 6.95 -17.10 6.85
C ILE A 44 6.79 -15.72 6.23
N VAL A 45 5.87 -15.56 5.27
CA VAL A 45 5.62 -14.26 4.62
C VAL A 45 5.18 -13.21 5.64
N THR A 46 4.28 -13.57 6.57
CA THR A 46 3.85 -12.67 7.65
C THR A 46 5.01 -12.26 8.55
N LEU A 47 5.88 -13.19 8.94
CA LEU A 47 7.05 -12.88 9.75
C LEU A 47 8.03 -11.95 9.02
N VAL A 48 8.27 -12.19 7.74
CA VAL A 48 9.10 -11.33 6.89
C VAL A 48 8.49 -9.93 6.79
N ALA A 49 7.19 -9.83 6.52
CA ALA A 49 6.48 -8.55 6.46
C ALA A 49 6.59 -7.80 7.79
N ALA A 50 6.33 -8.46 8.93
CA ALA A 50 6.43 -7.86 10.25
C ALA A 50 7.85 -7.36 10.60
N ARG A 51 8.90 -7.95 10.00
CA ARG A 51 10.29 -7.55 10.23
C ARG A 51 10.77 -6.46 9.27
N LEU A 52 10.27 -6.44 8.04
CA LEU A 52 10.63 -5.45 7.04
C LEU A 52 9.78 -4.20 7.11
N TRP A 53 8.58 -4.26 7.71
CA TRP A 53 7.73 -3.09 7.83
C TRP A 53 8.39 -2.03 8.70
N PRO A 54 8.48 -0.77 8.22
CA PRO A 54 9.04 0.32 9.00
C PRO A 54 8.20 0.56 10.26
N VAL A 55 8.86 0.72 11.41
CA VAL A 55 8.18 1.03 12.68
C VAL A 55 7.52 2.42 12.64
N ASP A 56 8.12 3.34 11.91
CA ASP A 56 7.62 4.70 11.71
C ASP A 56 6.95 4.80 10.34
N ASP A 57 5.63 4.54 10.31
CA ASP A 57 4.78 4.68 9.12
C ASP A 57 3.60 5.63 9.43
N PRO A 58 3.86 6.93 9.54
CA PRO A 58 2.82 7.90 9.89
C PRO A 58 1.84 8.07 8.73
N LEU A 59 0.55 7.98 9.05
CA LEU A 59 -0.54 8.26 8.10
C LEU A 59 -0.47 9.70 7.59
N GLU A 60 -0.18 10.65 8.48
CA GLU A 60 -0.05 12.06 8.12
C GLU A 60 1.42 12.47 7.93
N ARG A 61 1.75 12.97 6.75
CA ARG A 61 3.13 13.39 6.43
C ARG A 61 3.20 14.87 6.10
N ARG A 62 4.21 15.54 6.67
CA ARG A 62 4.49 16.95 6.34
C ARG A 62 5.27 17.00 5.04
N HIS A 63 4.82 17.82 4.10
CA HIS A 63 5.48 18.01 2.80
C HIS A 63 5.16 19.41 2.24
N SER A 64 5.86 19.80 1.18
CA SER A 64 5.74 21.12 0.54
C SER A 64 5.58 20.99 -0.97
N HIS A 65 4.75 21.85 -1.56
CA HIS A 65 4.59 21.97 -3.01
C HIS A 65 5.05 23.36 -3.47
N ALA A 66 6.35 23.51 -3.69
CA ALA A 66 6.93 24.76 -4.17
C ALA A 66 6.66 25.02 -5.67
N ASP A 67 6.27 23.96 -6.38
CA ASP A 67 5.97 23.89 -7.80
C ASP A 67 4.50 24.19 -8.13
N LEU A 68 3.59 24.09 -7.15
CA LEU A 68 2.19 24.44 -7.34
C LEU A 68 1.94 25.96 -7.24
N PRO A 69 1.05 26.53 -8.07
CA PRO A 69 0.60 27.89 -7.92
C PRO A 69 0.01 28.17 -6.53
N PRO A 70 0.22 29.35 -5.92
CA PRO A 70 -0.29 29.67 -4.58
C PRO A 70 -1.80 29.54 -4.40
N ASP A 71 -2.56 29.64 -5.50
CA ASP A 71 -4.01 29.59 -5.54
C ASP A 71 -4.55 28.18 -5.88
N HIS A 72 -3.67 27.19 -6.06
CA HIS A 72 -4.04 25.82 -6.42
C HIS A 72 -5.00 25.22 -5.37
N PRO A 73 -6.11 24.55 -5.79
CA PRO A 73 -7.12 24.02 -4.87
C PRO A 73 -6.55 23.13 -3.76
N HIS A 74 -5.56 22.29 -4.09
CA HIS A 74 -4.89 21.41 -3.13
C HIS A 74 -4.25 22.15 -1.94
N LEU A 75 -3.73 23.37 -2.15
CA LEU A 75 -3.14 24.18 -1.09
C LEU A 75 -4.19 24.84 -0.16
N ARG A 76 -5.47 24.80 -0.55
CA ARG A 76 -6.59 25.38 0.23
C ARG A 76 -7.30 24.33 1.10
N GLU A 77 -7.12 23.05 0.79
CA GLU A 77 -7.75 21.95 1.53
C GLU A 77 -7.21 21.81 2.96
N VAL A 78 -5.96 22.24 3.19
CA VAL A 78 -5.28 22.10 4.47
C VAL A 78 -4.50 23.37 4.78
N ALA A 79 -4.61 23.85 6.03
CA ALA A 79 -3.93 25.07 6.46
C ALA A 79 -2.40 24.95 6.28
N LEU A 80 -1.82 25.92 5.58
CA LEU A 80 -0.38 26.02 5.40
C LEU A 80 0.31 26.22 6.76
N THR A 81 1.35 25.43 7.02
CA THR A 81 2.15 25.45 8.24
C THR A 81 3.55 25.97 7.91
N GLY A 82 3.64 27.28 7.66
CA GLY A 82 4.90 28.00 7.46
C GLY A 82 5.19 28.43 6.01
N PRO A 83 6.38 28.99 5.75
CA PRO A 83 6.79 29.42 4.42
C PRO A 83 6.93 28.24 3.44
N GLY A 84 6.69 28.48 2.15
CA GLY A 84 6.92 27.50 1.07
C GLY A 84 5.80 26.47 0.83
N SER A 85 4.53 26.83 1.08
CA SER A 85 3.39 25.95 0.81
C SER A 85 3.48 24.58 1.52
N THR A 86 4.04 24.58 2.74
CA THR A 86 4.18 23.37 3.56
C THR A 86 2.86 23.06 4.26
N HIS A 87 2.42 21.80 4.23
CA HIS A 87 1.23 21.34 4.95
C HIS A 87 1.35 19.88 5.40
N LYS A 88 0.38 19.40 6.19
CA LYS A 88 0.34 18.03 6.74
C LYS A 88 -1.09 17.48 6.63
N HIS A 89 -1.24 16.34 5.97
CA HIS A 89 -2.49 15.59 5.88
C HIS A 89 -2.19 14.11 5.65
N ILE A 90 -3.24 13.27 5.65
CA ILE A 90 -3.11 11.84 5.36
C ILE A 90 -2.55 11.68 3.94
N PHE A 91 -1.38 11.05 3.83
CA PHE A 91 -0.64 10.97 2.58
C PHE A 91 -1.08 9.74 1.80
N HIS A 92 -1.61 9.94 0.60
CA HIS A 92 -1.98 8.89 -0.34
C HIS A 92 -1.21 9.09 -1.64
N ILE A 93 -0.86 8.01 -2.34
CA ILE A 93 -0.28 8.15 -3.68
C ILE A 93 -1.41 8.48 -4.66
N ASP A 94 -1.37 9.70 -5.20
CA ASP A 94 -2.34 10.24 -6.14
C ASP A 94 -1.67 11.14 -7.20
N ASP A 95 -2.46 11.97 -7.89
CA ASP A 95 -1.98 12.86 -8.96
C ASP A 95 -1.08 13.99 -8.43
N ASN A 96 -1.29 14.48 -7.21
CA ASN A 96 -0.44 15.48 -6.57
C ASN A 96 0.74 14.83 -5.81
N HIS A 97 0.63 13.54 -5.47
CA HIS A 97 1.60 12.79 -4.68
C HIS A 97 2.03 11.48 -5.36
N SER A 98 2.69 11.57 -6.52
CA SER A 98 3.12 10.38 -7.27
C SER A 98 4.20 9.50 -6.60
N ARG A 99 4.83 10.00 -5.54
CA ARG A 99 5.87 9.30 -4.76
C ARG A 99 5.73 9.64 -3.29
N TRP A 100 6.20 8.72 -2.44
CA TRP A 100 6.31 8.98 -1.02
C TRP A 100 7.25 10.16 -0.76
N ALA A 101 6.78 11.13 0.05
CA ALA A 101 7.65 12.16 0.59
C ALA A 101 8.68 11.50 1.52
N MET A 102 9.96 11.72 1.24
CA MET A 102 11.10 11.34 2.09
C MET A 102 11.40 12.41 3.11
#